data_AF-A0A847CML0-F1
#
_entry.id   AF-A0A847CML0-F1
#
_cell.length_a   1.000
_cell.length_b   1.000
_cell.length_c   1.000
_cell.angle_alpha   90.00
_cell.angle_beta   90.00
_cell.angle_gamma   90.00
#
_symmetry.space_group_name_H-M   'P 1'
#
loop_
_entity.id
_entity.type
_entity.pdbx_description
1 polymer ?
#
loop_
_entity_poly.entity_id
_entity_poly.type
_entity_poly.pdbx_seq_one_letter_code
_entity_poly.pdbx_strand_id
1 'polypeptide(L)'
;MKIAKNAYETLIIQAFITSERINKNFLVKYNTNEKEEIYTLVSEKYFSIASEIANDIYKELNIKFSEDEILYLSLHLSGKVVSDLQGSHGNKFVISSEIDKLVVKMLDVIYEAVRIDFRNNIELRMSLNQHIVPLDIRMRYDIPLINPIIKQIKEEYAFVYTIAISACSVLSEYYNKEVPEDEIGYIAILFDLAMEKRTKNPKNIIL
;
A
#
# COMPACT_ATOMS: atom_id res chain seq x y z
N MET A 1 -0.66 2.25 23.42
CA MET A 1 -0.70 2.42 21.95
C MET A 1 -1.95 1.70 21.43
N LYS A 2 -3.00 2.41 21.00
CA LYS A 2 -4.21 1.76 20.43
C LYS A 2 -3.88 1.38 18.98
N ILE A 3 -3.36 0.17 18.79
CA ILE A 3 -3.29 -0.47 17.48
C ILE A 3 -4.72 -0.95 17.16
N ALA A 4 -5.26 -0.65 15.98
CA ALA A 4 -6.54 -1.19 15.56
C ALA A 4 -6.49 -2.72 15.61
N LYS A 5 -7.58 -3.38 16.03
CA LYS A 5 -7.63 -4.84 16.27
C LYS A 5 -7.12 -5.64 15.06
N ASN A 6 -7.41 -5.17 13.85
CA ASN A 6 -7.00 -5.79 12.58
C ASN A 6 -5.48 -5.71 12.33
N ALA A 7 -4.86 -4.59 12.71
CA ALA A 7 -3.41 -4.41 12.60
C ALA A 7 -2.68 -5.31 13.62
N TYR A 8 -3.26 -5.58 14.79
CA TYR A 8 -2.70 -6.50 15.78
C TYR A 8 -2.76 -7.97 15.31
N GLU A 9 -3.89 -8.41 14.77
CA GLU A 9 -4.05 -9.76 14.20
C GLU A 9 -3.07 -10.01 13.03
N THR A 10 -2.94 -9.02 12.14
CA THR A 10 -2.01 -9.06 11.01
C THR A 10 -0.56 -9.19 11.48
N LEU A 11 -0.20 -8.47 12.53
CA LEU A 11 1.14 -8.44 13.09
C LEU A 11 1.47 -9.77 13.81
N ILE A 12 0.49 -10.38 14.49
CA ILE A 12 0.63 -11.73 15.05
C ILE A 12 0.83 -12.76 13.95
N ILE A 13 0.02 -12.74 12.90
CA ILE A 13 0.15 -13.68 11.78
C ILE A 13 1.54 -13.53 11.13
N GLN A 14 1.99 -12.30 10.92
CA GLN A 14 3.30 -12.06 10.32
C GLN A 14 4.45 -12.53 11.21
N ALA A 15 4.40 -12.21 12.50
CA ALA A 15 5.37 -12.69 13.49
C ALA A 15 5.41 -14.23 13.51
N PHE A 16 4.25 -14.88 13.53
CA PHE A 16 4.13 -16.33 13.49
C PHE A 16 4.74 -16.93 12.22
N ILE A 17 4.41 -16.39 11.03
CA ILE A 17 4.97 -16.84 9.76
C ILE A 17 6.49 -16.70 9.75
N THR A 18 7.02 -15.56 10.21
CA THR A 18 8.48 -15.35 10.26
C THR A 18 9.15 -16.32 11.23
N SER A 19 8.59 -16.53 12.42
CA SER A 19 9.08 -17.53 13.38
C SER A 19 9.07 -18.95 12.81
N GLU A 20 7.99 -19.36 12.14
CA GLU A 20 7.88 -20.66 11.47
C GLU A 20 8.93 -20.85 10.38
N ARG A 21 9.19 -19.79 9.59
CA ARG A 21 10.23 -19.82 8.56
C ARG A 21 11.62 -19.99 9.15
N ILE A 22 11.93 -19.26 10.22
CA ILE A 22 13.21 -19.38 10.94
C ILE A 22 13.39 -20.81 11.48
N ASN A 23 12.36 -21.35 12.14
CA ASN A 23 12.40 -22.71 12.68
C ASN A 23 12.60 -23.79 11.60
N LYS A 24 12.04 -23.58 10.41
CA LYS A 24 12.22 -24.46 9.24
C LYS A 24 13.47 -24.14 8.41
N ASN A 25 14.31 -23.22 8.88
CA ASN A 25 15.55 -22.78 8.23
C ASN A 25 15.34 -22.19 6.81
N PHE A 26 14.15 -21.64 6.53
CA PHE A 26 13.83 -20.90 5.30
C PHE A 26 14.11 -19.41 5.48
N LEU A 27 15.38 -19.08 5.74
CA LEU A 27 15.81 -17.72 6.08
C LEU A 27 15.77 -16.78 4.88
N VAL A 28 15.34 -15.54 5.10
CA VAL A 28 15.54 -14.46 4.14
C VAL A 28 17.02 -14.11 4.08
N LYS A 29 17.50 -13.84 2.87
CA LYS A 29 18.83 -13.29 2.61
C LYS A 29 18.69 -12.15 1.61
N TYR A 30 19.23 -11.00 1.96
CA TYR A 30 19.35 -9.85 1.07
C TYR A 30 20.82 -9.56 0.83
N ASN A 31 21.17 -9.23 -0.41
CA ASN A 31 22.48 -8.68 -0.75
C ASN A 31 22.58 -7.21 -0.30
N THR A 32 23.78 -6.63 -0.38
CA THR A 32 24.04 -5.26 0.10
C THR A 32 23.13 -4.22 -0.58
N ASN A 33 22.97 -4.31 -1.90
CA ASN A 33 22.17 -3.34 -2.66
C ASN A 33 20.68 -3.44 -2.30
N GLU A 34 20.16 -4.67 -2.14
CA GLU A 34 18.78 -4.91 -1.70
C GLU A 34 18.53 -4.33 -0.30
N LYS A 35 19.48 -4.49 0.62
CA LYS A 35 19.38 -3.90 1.97
C LYS A 35 19.33 -2.38 1.92
N GLU A 36 20.22 -1.77 1.14
CA GLU A 36 20.25 -0.31 0.98
C GLU A 36 18.92 0.20 0.42
N GLU A 37 18.34 -0.48 -0.58
CA GLU A 37 17.01 -0.15 -1.11
C GLU A 37 15.94 -0.25 -0.02
N ILE A 38 15.88 -1.36 0.74
CA ILE A 38 14.91 -1.54 1.82
C ILE A 38 15.04 -0.44 2.88
N TYR A 39 16.26 -0.07 3.26
CA TYR A 39 16.51 1.02 4.22
C TYR A 39 16.02 2.38 3.72
N THR A 40 15.97 2.59 2.40
CA THR A 40 15.38 3.82 1.84
C THR A 40 13.84 3.80 1.80
N LEU A 41 13.25 2.61 1.66
CA LEU A 41 11.80 2.41 1.56
C LEU A 41 11.12 2.34 2.92
N VAL A 42 11.79 1.76 3.91
CA VAL A 42 11.26 1.53 5.26
C VAL A 42 11.73 2.65 6.19
N SER A 43 10.78 3.37 6.80
CA SER A 43 11.13 4.37 7.80
C SER A 43 11.79 3.73 9.04
N GLU A 44 12.73 4.44 9.67
CA GLU A 44 13.39 4.03 10.92
C GLU A 44 12.39 3.60 12.00
N LYS A 45 11.21 4.24 12.06
CA LYS A 45 10.12 3.88 12.97
C LYS A 45 9.66 2.43 12.78
N TYR A 46 9.43 1.98 11.55
CA TYR A 46 8.97 0.62 11.29
C TYR A 46 10.06 -0.42 11.53
N PHE A 47 11.32 -0.07 11.24
CA PHE A 47 12.46 -0.90 11.58
C PHE A 47 12.64 -1.06 13.09
N SER A 48 12.48 0.02 13.86
CA SER A 48 12.51 -0.01 15.33
C SER A 48 11.40 -0.91 15.88
N ILE A 49 10.17 -0.75 15.39
CA ILE A 49 9.04 -1.59 15.81
C ILE A 49 9.29 -3.07 15.48
N ALA A 50 9.78 -3.38 14.28
CA ALA A 50 10.13 -4.75 13.91
C ALA A 50 11.21 -5.35 14.82
N SER A 51 12.21 -4.55 15.19
CA SER A 51 13.30 -4.95 16.10
C SER A 51 12.78 -5.23 17.52
N GLU A 52 11.87 -4.39 18.02
CA GLU A 52 11.22 -4.61 19.33
C GLU A 52 10.42 -5.91 19.34
N ILE A 53 9.60 -6.15 18.31
CA ILE A 53 8.82 -7.39 18.15
C ILE A 53 9.75 -8.61 18.12
N ALA A 54 10.82 -8.56 17.32
CA ALA A 54 11.77 -9.66 17.22
C ALA A 54 12.43 -9.97 18.58
N ASN A 55 12.76 -8.94 19.36
CA ASN A 55 13.34 -9.08 20.69
C ASN A 55 12.36 -9.70 21.69
N ASP A 56 11.08 -9.32 21.64
CA ASP A 56 10.06 -9.90 22.52
C ASP A 56 9.77 -11.36 22.16
N ILE A 57 9.73 -11.71 20.87
CA ILE A 57 9.65 -13.09 20.41
C ILE A 57 10.86 -13.90 20.87
N TYR A 58 12.06 -13.32 20.82
CA TYR A 58 13.27 -13.99 21.32
C TYR A 58 13.18 -14.31 22.81
N LYS A 59 12.68 -13.40 23.64
CA LYS A 59 12.56 -13.63 25.10
C LYS A 59 11.58 -14.76 25.43
N GLU A 60 10.44 -14.82 24.74
CA GLU A 60 9.37 -15.78 25.03
C GLU A 60 9.62 -17.16 24.39
N LEU A 61 10.16 -17.18 23.16
CA LEU A 61 10.25 -18.39 22.33
C LEU A 61 11.70 -18.82 22.02
N ASN A 62 12.70 -18.04 22.42
CA ASN A 62 14.13 -18.27 22.14
C ASN A 62 14.46 -18.38 20.63
N ILE A 63 13.65 -17.75 19.77
CA ILE A 63 13.86 -17.70 18.32
C ILE A 63 14.71 -16.47 17.98
N LYS A 64 15.87 -16.67 17.35
CA LYS A 64 16.77 -15.57 16.95
C LYS A 64 16.46 -15.10 15.55
N PHE A 65 16.16 -13.81 15.43
CA PHE A 65 15.95 -13.15 14.15
C PHE A 65 17.29 -12.58 13.68
N SER A 66 17.61 -12.81 12.40
CA SER A 66 18.73 -12.11 11.75
C SER A 66 18.29 -10.70 11.32
N GLU A 67 19.24 -9.83 10.99
CA GLU A 67 18.95 -8.51 10.42
C GLU A 67 18.03 -8.62 9.18
N ASP A 68 18.27 -9.62 8.32
CA ASP A 68 17.47 -9.86 7.12
C ASP A 68 16.00 -10.18 7.45
N GLU A 69 15.76 -10.91 8.56
CA GLU A 69 14.41 -11.23 9.04
C GLU A 69 13.73 -10.01 9.68
N ILE A 70 14.49 -9.15 10.36
CA ILE A 70 13.99 -7.89 10.91
C ILE A 70 13.62 -6.94 9.77
N LEU A 71 14.45 -6.86 8.72
CA LEU A 71 14.17 -6.11 7.49
C LEU A 71 12.93 -6.65 6.77
N TYR A 72 12.79 -7.96 6.68
CA TYR A 72 11.59 -8.57 6.10
C TYR A 72 10.34 -8.24 6.93
N LEU A 73 10.41 -8.35 8.26
CA LEU A 73 9.30 -7.99 9.13
C LEU A 73 8.94 -6.51 8.99
N SER A 74 9.92 -5.61 8.90
CA SER A 74 9.70 -4.17 8.75
C SER A 74 9.07 -3.79 7.41
N LEU A 75 9.41 -4.49 6.32
CA LEU A 75 8.73 -4.38 5.01
C LEU A 75 7.24 -4.73 5.14
N HIS A 76 6.92 -5.85 5.79
CA HIS A 76 5.54 -6.28 6.00
C HIS A 76 4.75 -5.29 6.86
N LEU A 77 5.36 -4.74 7.91
CA LEU A 77 4.74 -3.69 8.71
C LEU A 77 4.50 -2.42 7.87
N SER A 78 5.47 -2.01 7.07
CA SER A 78 5.36 -0.81 6.23
C SER A 78 4.30 -0.97 5.13
N GLY A 79 4.22 -2.16 4.52
CA GLY A 79 3.27 -2.46 3.45
C GLY A 79 1.83 -2.69 3.94
N LYS A 80 1.62 -3.19 5.17
CA LYS A 80 0.29 -3.52 5.70
C LYS A 80 -0.33 -2.46 6.62
N VAL A 81 0.46 -1.64 7.32
CA VAL A 81 -0.09 -0.66 8.29
C VAL A 81 -0.89 0.49 7.62
N VAL A 82 -0.89 0.58 6.29
CA VAL A 82 -1.56 1.67 5.54
C VAL A 82 -2.95 1.30 5.01
N SER A 83 -3.39 0.04 5.13
CA SER A 83 -4.76 -0.36 4.78
C SER A 83 -5.82 0.00 5.83
N ASP A 84 -5.43 0.54 6.99
CA ASP A 84 -6.36 1.23 7.89
C ASP A 84 -6.72 2.60 7.29
N LEU A 85 -7.60 2.56 6.29
CA LEU A 85 -8.28 3.72 5.73
C LEU A 85 -8.94 4.53 6.86
N GLN A 86 -8.76 5.84 6.76
CA GLN A 86 -9.40 6.92 7.54
C GLN A 86 -8.64 7.38 8.80
N GLY A 87 -7.86 8.45 8.65
CA GLY A 87 -7.87 9.52 9.65
C GLY A 87 -6.70 9.64 10.63
N SER A 88 -5.55 8.99 10.43
CA SER A 88 -4.36 9.31 11.23
C SER A 88 -3.39 10.23 10.48
N HIS A 89 -3.66 11.54 10.60
CA HIS A 89 -2.64 12.58 10.45
C HIS A 89 -1.45 12.24 11.36
N GLY A 90 -0.32 11.78 10.82
CA GLY A 90 0.87 11.59 11.67
C GLY A 90 2.09 10.96 11.04
N ASN A 91 1.97 10.07 10.05
CA ASN A 91 3.15 9.54 9.36
C ASN A 91 3.42 10.41 8.13
N LYS A 92 4.48 11.24 8.18
CA LYS A 92 5.07 11.88 7.00
C LYS A 92 5.64 10.78 6.11
N PHE A 93 4.82 10.20 5.24
CA PHE A 93 5.35 9.44 4.12
C PHE A 93 6.08 10.42 3.21
N VAL A 94 7.33 10.09 2.88
CA VAL A 94 8.07 10.84 1.87
C VAL A 94 7.52 10.37 0.53
N ILE A 95 6.62 11.17 -0.05
CA ILE A 95 6.15 10.94 -1.41
C ILE A 95 7.35 11.25 -2.32
N SER A 96 7.94 10.22 -2.91
CA SER A 96 9.03 10.42 -3.86
C SER A 96 8.51 11.11 -5.11
N SER A 97 9.38 11.86 -5.79
CA SER A 97 9.02 12.48 -7.07
C SER A 97 8.63 11.45 -8.14
N GLU A 98 9.08 10.20 -8.00
CA GLU A 98 8.75 9.10 -8.89
C GLU A 98 7.32 8.60 -8.67
N ILE A 99 6.91 8.39 -7.42
CA ILE A 99 5.54 8.00 -7.08
C ILE A 99 4.55 9.06 -7.56
N ASP A 100 4.86 10.33 -7.35
CA ASP A 100 4.00 11.42 -7.79
C ASP A 100 3.89 11.52 -9.33
N LYS A 101 4.98 11.25 -10.06
CA LYS A 101 4.95 11.14 -11.53
C LYS A 101 4.07 9.98 -11.98
N LEU A 102 4.14 8.83 -11.31
CA LEU A 102 3.27 7.69 -11.61
C LEU A 102 1.80 8.07 -11.43
N VAL A 103 1.45 8.70 -10.31
CA VAL A 103 0.07 9.15 -10.05
C VAL A 103 -0.39 10.15 -11.09
N VAL A 104 0.45 11.11 -11.51
CA VAL A 104 0.09 12.04 -12.60
C VAL A 104 -0.17 11.28 -13.90
N LYS A 105 0.70 10.35 -14.29
CA LYS A 105 0.52 9.51 -15.49
C LYS A 105 -0.76 8.67 -15.41
N MET A 106 -1.10 8.14 -14.23
CA MET A 106 -2.37 7.43 -14.01
C MET A 106 -3.58 8.33 -14.30
N LEU A 107 -3.56 9.58 -13.82
CA LEU A 107 -4.64 10.54 -14.06
C LEU A 107 -4.74 10.95 -15.54
N ASP A 108 -3.63 11.05 -16.25
CA ASP A 108 -3.60 11.34 -17.68
C ASP A 108 -4.20 10.18 -18.50
N VAL A 109 -3.82 8.93 -18.20
CA VAL A 109 -4.38 7.74 -18.87
C VAL A 109 -5.89 7.65 -18.69
N ILE A 110 -6.41 8.00 -17.51
CA ILE A 110 -7.86 8.03 -17.27
C ILE A 110 -8.53 9.07 -18.17
N TYR A 111 -7.96 10.28 -18.27
CA TYR A 111 -8.48 11.31 -19.15
C TYR A 111 -8.48 10.84 -20.62
N GLU A 112 -7.43 10.14 -21.04
CA GLU A 112 -7.29 9.57 -22.38
C GLU A 112 -8.27 8.42 -22.66
N ALA A 113 -8.60 7.59 -21.66
CA ALA A 113 -9.47 6.44 -21.83
C ALA A 113 -10.97 6.78 -21.71
N VAL A 114 -11.36 7.56 -20.70
CA VAL A 114 -12.77 7.78 -20.34
C VAL A 114 -13.22 9.24 -20.42
N ARG A 115 -12.33 10.18 -20.77
CA ARG A 115 -12.61 11.64 -20.89
C ARG A 115 -13.10 12.31 -19.61
N ILE A 116 -12.90 11.68 -18.45
CA ILE A 116 -13.16 12.28 -17.14
C ILE A 116 -11.88 12.95 -16.65
N ASP A 117 -11.92 14.27 -16.48
CA ASP A 117 -10.74 15.02 -16.03
C ASP A 117 -10.64 15.03 -14.50
N PHE A 118 -9.66 14.31 -13.97
CA PHE A 118 -9.29 14.28 -12.56
C PHE A 118 -7.97 14.99 -12.25
N ARG A 119 -7.28 15.55 -13.25
CA ARG A 119 -5.90 16.04 -13.13
C ARG A 119 -5.77 17.24 -12.18
N ASN A 120 -6.85 18.02 -12.05
CA ASN A 120 -6.95 19.15 -11.12
C ASN A 120 -7.47 18.76 -9.72
N ASN A 121 -7.75 17.48 -9.46
CA ASN A 121 -8.23 17.02 -8.16
C ASN A 121 -7.06 16.73 -7.22
N ILE A 122 -6.63 17.76 -6.49
CA ILE A 122 -5.50 17.69 -5.55
C ILE A 122 -5.74 16.66 -4.44
N GLU A 123 -6.98 16.55 -3.94
CA GLU A 123 -7.32 15.58 -2.90
C GLU A 123 -7.16 14.15 -3.41
N LEU A 124 -7.70 13.84 -4.59
CA LEU A 124 -7.55 12.53 -5.21
C LEU A 124 -6.08 12.20 -5.49
N ARG A 125 -5.30 13.14 -6.04
CA ARG A 125 -3.85 12.94 -6.24
C ARG A 125 -3.13 12.65 -4.94
N MET A 126 -3.46 13.36 -3.86
CA MET A 126 -2.87 13.11 -2.55
C MET A 126 -3.26 11.75 -1.99
N SER A 127 -4.54 11.36 -2.09
CA SER A 127 -5.02 10.04 -1.66
C SER A 127 -4.39 8.91 -2.47
N LEU A 128 -4.25 9.08 -3.78
CA LEU A 128 -3.52 8.14 -4.63
C LEU A 128 -2.06 8.05 -4.19
N ASN A 129 -1.33 9.17 -4.07
CA ASN A 129 0.06 9.15 -3.60
C ASN A 129 0.21 8.41 -2.26
N GLN A 130 -0.67 8.67 -1.30
CA GLN A 130 -0.66 7.99 0.00
C GLN A 130 -0.92 6.49 -0.10
N HIS A 131 -1.71 6.05 -1.08
CA HIS A 131 -1.98 4.63 -1.33
C HIS A 131 -0.86 3.96 -2.15
N ILE A 132 -0.25 4.67 -3.11
CA ILE A 132 0.80 4.13 -3.97
C ILE A 132 2.12 3.93 -3.20
N VAL A 133 2.45 4.77 -2.21
CA VAL A 133 3.67 4.58 -1.39
C VAL A 133 3.77 3.18 -0.76
N PRO A 134 2.78 2.67 -0.01
CA PRO A 134 2.83 1.31 0.52
C PRO A 134 2.58 0.25 -0.56
N LEU A 135 1.83 0.57 -1.62
CA LEU A 135 1.65 -0.34 -2.76
C LEU A 135 2.99 -0.62 -3.46
N ASP A 136 3.89 0.36 -3.57
CA ASP A 136 5.21 0.20 -4.17
C ASP A 136 6.00 -0.91 -3.46
N ILE A 137 5.97 -0.89 -2.12
CA ILE A 137 6.56 -1.96 -1.30
C ILE A 137 5.86 -3.30 -1.59
N ARG A 138 4.53 -3.32 -1.63
CA ARG A 138 3.78 -4.57 -1.87
C ARG A 138 4.05 -5.16 -3.26
N MET A 139 4.18 -4.33 -4.30
CA MET A 139 4.47 -4.74 -5.68
C MET A 139 5.92 -5.23 -5.84
N ARG A 140 6.88 -4.57 -5.19
CA ARG A 140 8.30 -4.96 -5.25
C ARG A 140 8.56 -6.29 -4.55
N TYR A 141 7.94 -6.49 -3.38
CA TYR A 141 8.20 -7.64 -2.49
C TYR A 141 7.08 -8.69 -2.49
N ASP A 142 6.14 -8.62 -3.43
CA ASP A 142 5.02 -9.56 -3.61
C ASP A 142 4.23 -9.81 -2.31
N ILE A 143 3.99 -8.74 -1.54
CA ILE A 143 3.25 -8.81 -0.27
C ILE A 143 1.75 -8.78 -0.57
N PRO A 144 0.98 -9.84 -0.26
CA PRO A 144 -0.44 -9.88 -0.57
C PRO A 144 -1.24 -8.92 0.31
N LEU A 145 -2.22 -8.25 -0.31
CA LEU A 145 -3.27 -7.48 0.35
C LEU A 145 -4.62 -8.05 -0.06
N ILE A 146 -5.49 -8.30 0.91
CA ILE A 146 -6.84 -8.83 0.67
C ILE A 146 -7.84 -7.70 0.83
N ASN A 147 -8.66 -7.49 -0.19
CA ASN A 147 -9.78 -6.57 -0.17
C ASN A 147 -11.08 -7.35 0.11
N PRO A 148 -11.64 -7.28 1.33
CA PRO A 148 -12.79 -8.11 1.72
C PRO A 148 -14.06 -7.81 0.94
N ILE A 149 -14.14 -6.66 0.24
CA ILE A 149 -15.30 -6.22 -0.51
C ILE A 149 -15.06 -6.16 -2.03
N ILE A 150 -13.98 -6.77 -2.54
CA ILE A 150 -13.63 -6.72 -3.97
C ILE A 150 -14.79 -7.21 -4.87
N LYS A 151 -15.49 -8.26 -4.45
CA LYS A 151 -16.63 -8.80 -5.19
C LYS A 151 -17.74 -7.75 -5.30
N GLN A 152 -18.07 -7.07 -4.21
CA GLN A 152 -19.07 -6.01 -4.19
C GLN A 152 -18.64 -4.83 -5.08
N ILE A 153 -17.37 -4.43 -5.04
CA ILE A 153 -16.83 -3.36 -5.91
C ILE A 153 -17.02 -3.72 -7.38
N LYS A 154 -16.71 -4.97 -7.77
CA LYS A 154 -16.84 -5.43 -9.16
C LYS A 154 -18.31 -5.49 -9.62
N GLU A 155 -19.23 -5.85 -8.73
CA GLU A 155 -20.66 -6.01 -9.04
C GLU A 155 -21.42 -4.68 -9.01
N GLU A 156 -21.22 -3.84 -8.00
CA GLU A 156 -22.01 -2.62 -7.75
C GLU A 156 -21.33 -1.36 -8.30
N TYR A 157 -20.00 -1.35 -8.41
CA TYR A 157 -19.19 -0.18 -8.79
C TYR A 157 -18.35 -0.43 -10.06
N ALA A 158 -18.88 -1.24 -10.99
CA ALA A 158 -18.17 -1.68 -12.19
C ALA A 158 -17.57 -0.54 -13.03
N PHE A 159 -18.26 0.61 -13.10
CA PHE A 159 -17.76 1.78 -13.82
C PHE A 159 -16.46 2.32 -13.19
N VAL A 160 -16.46 2.51 -11.86
CA VAL A 160 -15.29 3.03 -11.15
C VAL A 160 -14.17 2.00 -11.12
N TYR A 161 -14.51 0.72 -11.03
CA TYR A 161 -13.54 -0.37 -11.17
C TYR A 161 -12.84 -0.33 -12.55
N THR A 162 -13.58 -0.03 -13.63
CA THR A 162 -13.00 0.12 -14.98
C THR A 162 -12.04 1.31 -15.06
N ILE A 163 -12.36 2.43 -14.40
CA ILE A 163 -11.45 3.57 -14.27
C ILE A 163 -10.17 3.15 -13.53
N ALA A 164 -10.31 2.41 -12.43
CA ALA A 164 -9.18 1.93 -11.65
C ALA A 164 -8.29 0.98 -12.45
N ILE A 165 -8.84 0.05 -13.23
CA ILE A 165 -8.08 -0.82 -14.16
C ILE A 165 -7.27 0.04 -15.13
N SER A 166 -7.91 1.04 -15.74
CA SER A 166 -7.25 1.94 -16.71
C SER A 166 -6.07 2.66 -16.05
N ALA A 167 -6.25 3.15 -14.83
CA ALA A 167 -5.20 3.78 -14.04
C ALA A 167 -4.06 2.80 -13.72
N CYS A 168 -4.39 1.58 -13.30
CA CYS A 168 -3.43 0.55 -12.89
C CYS A 168 -2.60 0.00 -14.06
N SER A 169 -2.97 0.26 -15.31
CA SER A 169 -2.14 -0.07 -16.47
C SER A 169 -0.75 0.59 -16.40
N VAL A 170 -0.68 1.82 -15.88
CA VAL A 170 0.58 2.56 -15.64
C VAL A 170 1.46 1.85 -14.62
N LEU A 171 0.86 1.35 -13.53
CA LEU A 171 1.57 0.61 -12.50
C LEU A 171 2.04 -0.75 -13.04
N SER A 172 1.20 -1.40 -13.83
CA SER A 172 1.53 -2.70 -14.43
C SER A 172 2.75 -2.59 -15.36
N GLU A 173 2.81 -1.52 -16.16
CA GLU A 173 3.96 -1.19 -17.00
C GLU A 173 5.21 -0.87 -16.17
N TYR A 174 5.06 -0.05 -15.13
CA TYR A 174 6.19 0.39 -14.29
C TYR A 174 6.83 -0.76 -13.49
N TYR A 175 6.02 -1.62 -12.88
CA TYR A 175 6.51 -2.77 -12.11
C TYR A 175 6.80 -4.00 -12.98
N ASN A 176 6.41 -3.98 -14.26
CA ASN A 176 6.44 -5.12 -15.17
C ASN A 176 5.78 -6.38 -14.55
N LYS A 177 4.64 -6.15 -13.89
CA LYS A 177 3.85 -7.16 -13.15
C LYS A 177 2.37 -6.82 -13.22
N GLU A 178 1.50 -7.82 -13.12
CA GLU A 178 0.06 -7.57 -12.98
C GLU A 178 -0.25 -6.99 -11.60
N VAL A 179 -1.09 -5.95 -11.56
CA VAL A 179 -1.60 -5.39 -10.30
C VAL A 179 -2.73 -6.29 -9.77
N PRO A 180 -2.66 -6.79 -8.52
CA PRO A 180 -3.69 -7.64 -7.95
C PRO A 180 -5.08 -6.98 -7.95
N GLU A 181 -6.14 -7.76 -8.16
CA GLU A 181 -7.52 -7.23 -8.19
C GLU A 181 -7.89 -6.49 -6.90
N ASP A 182 -7.38 -6.95 -5.75
CA ASP A 182 -7.59 -6.33 -4.45
C ASP A 182 -7.10 -4.87 -4.41
N GLU A 183 -5.94 -4.60 -5.00
CA GLU A 183 -5.33 -3.26 -5.09
C GLU A 183 -6.12 -2.37 -6.06
N ILE A 184 -6.53 -2.93 -7.21
CA ILE A 184 -7.43 -2.24 -8.15
C ILE A 184 -8.73 -1.85 -7.42
N GLY A 185 -9.26 -2.72 -6.56
CA GLY A 185 -10.43 -2.43 -5.74
C GLY A 185 -10.23 -1.25 -4.79
N TYR A 186 -9.10 -1.18 -4.09
CA TYR A 186 -8.81 -0.04 -3.21
C TYR A 186 -8.66 1.28 -3.98
N ILE A 187 -7.99 1.23 -5.14
CA ILE A 187 -7.87 2.39 -6.03
C ILE A 187 -9.25 2.81 -6.57
N ALA A 188 -10.13 1.85 -6.87
CA ALA A 188 -11.51 2.14 -7.29
C ALA A 188 -12.27 2.93 -6.23
N ILE A 189 -12.14 2.59 -4.94
CA ILE A 189 -12.77 3.35 -3.84
C ILE A 189 -12.31 4.82 -3.85
N LEU A 190 -11.03 5.09 -4.12
CA LEU A 190 -10.52 6.47 -4.18
C LEU A 190 -11.15 7.27 -5.32
N PHE A 191 -11.32 6.64 -6.48
CA PHE A 191 -12.01 7.27 -7.61
C PHE A 191 -13.50 7.47 -7.35
N ASP A 192 -14.16 6.53 -6.66
CA ASP A 192 -15.58 6.64 -6.32
C ASP A 192 -15.82 7.84 -5.40
N LEU A 193 -15.01 7.97 -4.34
CA LEU A 193 -15.03 9.13 -3.44
C LEU A 193 -14.79 10.45 -4.18
N ALA A 194 -13.88 10.47 -5.16
CA ALA A 194 -13.63 11.64 -5.98
C ALA A 194 -14.80 11.97 -6.92
N MET A 195 -15.51 10.95 -7.43
CA MET A 195 -16.70 11.13 -8.25
C MET A 195 -17.89 11.65 -7.44
N GLU A 196 -18.16 11.08 -6.27
CA GLU A 196 -19.24 11.56 -5.40
C GLU A 196 -19.08 13.04 -5.00
N LYS A 197 -17.85 13.46 -4.73
CA LYS A 197 -17.57 14.87 -4.39
C LYS A 197 -17.87 15.81 -5.55
N ARG A 198 -17.70 15.37 -6.80
CA ARG A 198 -18.05 16.16 -8.00
C ARG A 198 -19.55 16.27 -8.18
N THR A 199 -20.31 15.22 -7.92
CA THR A 199 -21.78 15.25 -8.05
C THR A 199 -22.44 16.07 -6.95
N LYS A 200 -21.86 16.10 -5.74
CA LYS A 200 -22.35 16.91 -4.60
C LYS A 200 -21.95 18.39 -4.68
N ASN A 201 -20.86 18.72 -5.38
CA ASN A 201 -20.40 20.10 -5.62
C ASN A 201 -20.33 20.44 -7.12
N PRO A 202 -21.48 20.51 -7.84
CA PRO A 202 -21.49 21.15 -9.14
C PRO A 202 -21.24 22.62 -8.88
N LYS A 203 -20.03 23.12 -9.18
CA LYS A 203 -19.69 24.54 -9.04
C LYS A 203 -20.86 25.38 -9.55
N ASN A 204 -21.32 26.32 -8.72
CA ASN A 204 -22.22 27.41 -9.06
C ASN A 204 -22.07 27.79 -10.54
N ILE A 205 -23.09 27.46 -11.32
CA ILE A 205 -23.30 28.04 -12.63
C ILE A 205 -23.58 29.52 -12.32
N ILE A 206 -22.54 30.35 -12.40
CA ILE A 206 -22.72 31.79 -12.46
C ILE A 206 -23.24 32.04 -13.87
N LEU A 207 -24.56 32.21 -13.96
CA LEU A 207 -25.25 32.83 -15.09
C LEU A 207 -24.80 34.30 -15.22
#